data_AF-A0A2E8JTZ6-F1
#
_entry.id   AF-A0A2E8JTZ6-F1
#
_cell.length_a   1.000
_cell.length_b   1.000
_cell.length_c   1.000
_cell.angle_alpha   90.00
_cell.angle_beta   90.00
_cell.angle_gamma   90.00
#
_symmetry.space_group_name_H-M   'P 1'
#
loop_
_entity.id
_entity.type
_entity.pdbx_description
1 polymer ?
#
loop_
_entity_poly.entity_id
_entity_poly.type
_entity_poly.pdbx_seq_one_letter_code
_entity_poly.pdbx_strand_id
1 'polypeptide(L)'
;MRDLLETPFFNGSKERLMAQASRIQEASMLHLHAPSSLEGVLALGFMEAACLDAGYKYQRRLYPAKHHRPRDEVLTIESSSSGLGVLILSEEETWDANDLKDDGPVKLVPTSTNVQLGTQNRIHHGALDCVIQASALAACIAPNGRRVRQMRPFSSLGLWMRASLDRTIDPIHTAVVMHLKEEGSIRVVSLPEVKQPEPDMIPGLAERRLKKLHRAWAGMDVEERTQALSELVLPCLVEPTLSTPRLEELIWHRMLSGDEDVDIASQAFAAQRTWPKTLSDERLHASKLIDHWIQNGNLLL
;
A
#
# COMPACT_ATOMS: atom_id res chain seq x y z
N MET A 1 -3.72 -17.37 2.43
CA MET A 1 -2.77 -16.27 2.68
C MET A 1 -1.71 -16.81 3.61
N ARG A 2 -0.45 -16.61 3.27
CA ARG A 2 0.67 -16.88 4.18
C ARG A 2 0.76 -15.73 5.18
N ASP A 3 1.28 -16.01 6.36
CA ASP A 3 1.41 -14.98 7.38
C ASP A 3 2.50 -13.97 6.99
N LEU A 4 2.17 -12.66 7.02
CA LEU A 4 3.15 -11.60 6.78
C LEU A 4 4.13 -11.49 7.93
N LEU A 5 3.70 -11.73 9.17
CA LEU A 5 4.54 -11.58 10.34
C LEU A 5 5.67 -12.62 10.39
N GLU A 6 5.57 -13.70 9.61
CA GLU A 6 6.63 -14.70 9.44
C GLU A 6 7.65 -14.33 8.36
N THR A 7 7.48 -13.18 7.68
CA THR A 7 8.43 -12.73 6.66
C THR A 7 9.64 -12.01 7.28
N PRO A 8 10.83 -12.08 6.66
CA PRO A 8 12.04 -11.50 7.23
C PRO A 8 11.94 -9.99 7.52
N PHE A 9 11.22 -9.24 6.69
CA PHE A 9 11.06 -7.80 6.85
C PHE A 9 10.16 -7.40 8.03
N PHE A 10 9.48 -8.35 8.67
CA PHE A 10 8.73 -8.13 9.92
C PHE A 10 9.47 -8.57 11.19
N ASN A 11 10.66 -9.19 11.10
CA ASN A 11 11.36 -9.73 12.26
C ASN A 11 11.50 -8.74 13.43
N GLY A 12 11.87 -7.48 13.14
CA GLY A 12 12.05 -6.43 14.16
C GLY A 12 10.74 -5.83 14.71
N SER A 13 9.59 -6.09 14.08
CA SER A 13 8.28 -5.54 14.49
C SER A 13 7.26 -6.62 14.87
N LYS A 14 7.57 -7.90 14.68
CA LYS A 14 6.66 -9.05 14.88
C LYS A 14 6.05 -9.07 16.28
N GLU A 15 6.90 -9.11 17.31
CA GLU A 15 6.45 -9.22 18.71
C GLU A 15 5.54 -8.05 19.10
N ARG A 16 5.93 -6.84 18.70
CA ARG A 16 5.14 -5.62 18.91
C ARG A 16 3.78 -5.70 18.23
N LEU A 17 3.73 -6.08 16.94
CA LEU A 17 2.47 -6.18 16.21
C LEU A 17 1.57 -7.29 16.77
N MET A 18 2.14 -8.42 17.22
CA MET A 18 1.36 -9.45 17.91
C MET A 18 0.77 -8.94 19.24
N ALA A 19 1.57 -8.22 20.04
CA ALA A 19 1.07 -7.60 21.27
C ALA A 19 -0.05 -6.57 20.99
N GLN A 20 0.09 -5.78 19.92
CA GLN A 20 -0.95 -4.84 19.48
C GLN A 20 -2.22 -5.56 19.02
N ALA A 21 -2.09 -6.67 18.27
CA ALA A 21 -3.22 -7.49 17.87
C ALA A 21 -3.99 -8.02 19.09
N SER A 22 -3.30 -8.58 20.09
CA SER A 22 -3.94 -9.04 21.34
C SER A 22 -4.74 -7.93 22.03
N ARG A 23 -4.15 -6.74 22.16
CA ARG A 23 -4.82 -5.58 22.77
C ARG A 23 -6.06 -5.13 21.99
N ILE A 24 -6.00 -5.19 20.66
CA ILE A 24 -7.14 -4.88 19.79
C ILE A 24 -8.25 -5.91 19.98
N GLN A 25 -7.91 -7.19 20.10
CA GLN A 25 -8.87 -8.28 20.28
C GLN A 25 -9.54 -8.26 21.67
N GLU A 26 -8.85 -7.76 22.69
CA GLU A 26 -9.37 -7.60 24.06
C GLU A 26 -10.25 -6.35 24.24
N ALA A 27 -10.16 -5.37 23.34
CA ALA A 27 -10.87 -4.12 23.46
C ALA A 27 -12.38 -4.28 23.22
N SER A 28 -13.20 -3.67 24.08
CA SER A 28 -14.67 -3.68 23.93
C SER A 28 -15.17 -2.79 22.79
N MET A 29 -14.37 -1.80 22.40
CA MET A 29 -14.65 -0.81 21.36
C MET A 29 -13.32 -0.28 20.82
N LEU A 30 -13.22 -0.18 19.49
CA LEU A 30 -12.06 0.37 18.80
C LEU A 30 -12.37 1.78 18.26
N HIS A 31 -11.44 2.71 18.44
CA HIS A 31 -11.50 4.02 17.81
C HIS A 31 -10.36 4.09 16.80
N LEU A 32 -10.70 3.98 15.52
CA LEU A 32 -9.74 3.95 14.43
C LEU A 32 -9.55 5.36 13.87
N HIS A 33 -8.33 5.89 13.97
CA HIS A 33 -7.99 7.24 13.51
C HIS A 33 -6.95 7.18 12.41
N ALA A 34 -7.19 7.88 11.31
CA ALA A 34 -6.24 7.95 10.19
C ALA A 34 -6.30 9.33 9.49
N PRO A 35 -5.24 9.75 8.80
CA PRO A 35 -5.30 10.95 7.98
C PRO A 35 -6.22 10.69 6.78
N SER A 36 -6.81 11.76 6.25
CA SER A 36 -7.62 11.72 5.03
C SER A 36 -6.80 11.61 3.73
N SER A 37 -5.52 11.22 3.82
CA SER A 37 -4.67 10.88 2.67
C SER A 37 -4.91 9.44 2.21
N LEU A 38 -4.50 9.10 0.98
CA LEU A 38 -4.67 7.75 0.44
C LEU A 38 -3.96 6.68 1.29
N GLU A 39 -2.73 6.94 1.75
CA GLU A 39 -2.01 6.02 2.65
C GLU A 39 -2.79 5.76 3.96
N GLY A 40 -3.34 6.82 4.56
CA GLY A 40 -4.17 6.72 5.75
C GLY A 40 -5.43 5.91 5.51
N VAL A 41 -6.11 6.16 4.39
CA VAL A 41 -7.29 5.43 3.92
C VAL A 41 -6.99 3.95 3.71
N LEU A 42 -5.87 3.60 3.07
CA LEU A 42 -5.51 2.21 2.84
C LEU A 42 -5.24 1.45 4.13
N ALA A 43 -4.46 2.04 5.05
CA ALA A 43 -4.21 1.45 6.35
C ALA A 43 -5.49 1.32 7.18
N LEU A 44 -6.35 2.34 7.17
CA LEU A 44 -7.63 2.32 7.88
C LEU A 44 -8.57 1.25 7.31
N GLY A 45 -8.64 1.12 5.99
CA GLY A 45 -9.44 0.12 5.31
C GLY A 45 -9.10 -1.31 5.75
N PHE A 46 -7.81 -1.65 5.88
CA PHE A 46 -7.40 -2.95 6.40
C PHE A 46 -7.91 -3.21 7.82
N MET A 47 -7.77 -2.22 8.71
CA MET A 47 -8.25 -2.34 10.09
C MET A 47 -9.77 -2.47 10.16
N GLU A 48 -10.50 -1.69 9.36
CA GLU A 48 -11.96 -1.77 9.28
C GLU A 48 -12.44 -3.11 8.71
N ALA A 49 -11.79 -3.61 7.66
CA ALA A 49 -12.09 -4.93 7.10
C ALA A 49 -11.92 -6.03 8.15
N ALA A 50 -10.85 -5.98 8.95
CA ALA A 50 -10.64 -6.91 10.04
C ALA A 50 -11.70 -6.80 11.14
N CYS A 51 -12.10 -5.57 11.51
CA CYS A 51 -13.18 -5.36 12.48
C CYS A 51 -14.50 -5.94 11.99
N LEU A 52 -14.84 -5.70 10.71
CA LEU A 52 -16.06 -6.20 10.10
C LEU A 52 -16.06 -7.74 9.97
N ASP A 53 -14.93 -8.33 9.59
CA ASP A 53 -14.82 -9.77 9.42
C ASP A 53 -14.79 -10.54 10.75
N ALA A 54 -14.20 -9.96 11.80
CA ALA A 54 -14.13 -10.56 13.14
C ALA A 54 -15.26 -10.13 14.09
N GLY A 55 -16.11 -9.17 13.69
CA GLY A 55 -17.26 -8.71 14.49
C GLY A 55 -16.91 -7.74 15.62
N TYR A 56 -15.79 -7.02 15.53
CA TYR A 56 -15.42 -6.00 16.50
C TYR A 56 -16.20 -4.70 16.31
N LYS A 57 -16.62 -4.09 17.43
CA LYS A 57 -17.23 -2.77 17.42
C LYS A 57 -16.16 -1.71 17.21
N TYR A 58 -16.38 -0.81 16.26
CA TYR A 58 -15.43 0.25 15.97
C TYR A 58 -16.11 1.58 15.59
N GLN A 59 -15.37 2.67 15.73
CA GLN A 59 -15.68 4.00 15.22
C GLN A 59 -14.52 4.48 14.37
N ARG A 60 -14.79 4.88 13.12
CA ARG A 60 -13.80 5.52 12.26
C ARG A 60 -13.77 7.02 12.49
N ARG A 61 -12.58 7.62 12.46
CA ARG A 61 -12.38 9.08 12.45
C ARG A 61 -11.23 9.46 11.51
N LEU A 62 -11.54 10.26 10.51
CA LEU A 62 -10.54 10.82 9.60
C LEU A 62 -10.13 12.22 10.06
N TYR A 63 -8.85 12.40 10.34
CA TYR A 63 -8.27 13.71 10.65
C TYR A 63 -7.64 14.33 9.38
N PRO A 64 -7.43 15.66 9.31
CA PRO A 64 -6.85 16.29 8.13
C PRO A 64 -5.46 15.72 7.81
N ALA A 65 -5.19 15.38 6.55
CA ALA A 65 -3.84 15.05 6.10
C ALA A 65 -2.89 16.25 6.25
N LYS A 66 -1.56 16.03 6.18
CA LYS A 66 -0.55 17.07 6.42
C LYS A 66 -0.70 18.29 5.51
N HIS A 67 -1.11 18.14 4.24
CA HIS A 67 -1.29 19.27 3.32
C HIS A 67 -2.47 20.19 3.66
N HIS A 68 -3.36 19.76 4.55
CA HIS A 68 -4.46 20.57 5.09
C HIS A 68 -4.16 21.16 6.48
N ARG A 69 -2.96 20.92 7.02
CA ARG A 69 -2.53 21.39 8.33
C ARG A 69 -1.38 22.39 8.19
N PRO A 70 -1.28 23.42 9.05
CA PRO A 70 -0.06 24.19 9.18
C PRO A 70 1.12 23.29 9.53
N ARG A 71 2.30 23.62 9.00
CA ARG A 71 3.52 22.78 9.14
C ARG A 71 3.89 22.46 10.59
N ASP A 72 3.62 23.38 11.51
CA ASP A 72 3.98 23.28 12.92
C ASP A 72 2.79 22.88 13.82
N GLU A 73 1.64 22.56 13.23
CA GLU A 73 0.47 22.12 14.00
C GLU A 73 0.72 20.71 14.56
N VAL A 74 0.78 20.63 15.89
CA VAL A 74 0.86 19.34 16.59
C VAL A 74 -0.46 18.61 16.46
N LEU A 75 -0.44 17.42 15.85
CA LEU A 75 -1.61 16.57 15.73
C LEU A 75 -2.11 16.17 17.11
N THR A 76 -3.26 16.72 17.50
CA THR A 76 -3.92 16.38 18.75
C THR A 76 -5.11 15.48 18.43
N ILE A 77 -5.00 14.20 18.79
CA ILE A 77 -6.11 13.25 18.67
C ILE A 77 -6.70 13.09 20.07
N GLU A 78 -7.97 13.45 20.21
CA GLU A 78 -8.68 13.27 21.47
C GLU A 78 -8.73 11.80 21.87
N SER A 79 -8.18 11.49 23.05
CA SER A 79 -8.30 10.18 23.66
C SER A 79 -9.77 9.89 23.98
N SER A 80 -10.25 8.74 23.54
CA SER A 80 -11.60 8.30 23.90
C SER A 80 -11.65 7.91 25.38
N SER A 81 -12.74 8.27 26.06
CA SER A 81 -12.95 7.96 27.49
C SER A 81 -13.15 6.47 27.76
N SER A 82 -13.47 5.68 26.75
CA SER A 82 -13.65 4.21 26.82
C SER A 82 -13.24 3.55 25.51
N GLY A 83 -12.71 2.33 25.60
CA GLY A 83 -12.22 1.56 24.45
C GLY A 83 -10.74 1.79 24.17
N LEU A 84 -10.26 1.29 23.03
CA LEU A 84 -8.86 1.39 22.60
C LEU A 84 -8.76 2.26 21.35
N GLY A 85 -7.88 3.26 21.40
CA GLY A 85 -7.50 4.04 20.22
C GLY A 85 -6.48 3.29 19.37
N VAL A 86 -6.71 3.24 18.06
CA VAL A 86 -5.75 2.80 17.04
C VAL A 86 -5.45 4.00 16.15
N LEU A 87 -4.25 4.53 16.27
CA LEU A 87 -3.79 5.74 15.59
C LEU A 87 -2.89 5.36 14.43
N ILE A 88 -3.35 5.62 13.22
CA ILE A 88 -2.59 5.50 11.98
C ILE A 88 -1.94 6.84 11.71
N LEU A 89 -0.62 6.86 11.76
CA LEU A 89 0.23 8.04 11.65
C LEU A 89 1.16 7.87 10.44
N SER A 90 0.55 7.60 9.27
CA SER A 90 1.28 7.24 8.03
C SER A 90 2.22 8.35 7.53
N GLU A 91 1.92 9.59 7.89
CA GLU A 91 2.68 10.76 7.45
C GLU A 91 3.86 11.10 8.37
N GLU A 92 4.08 10.36 9.47
CA GLU A 92 5.23 10.54 10.36
C GLU A 92 6.55 10.11 9.71
N GLU A 93 7.67 10.56 10.29
CA GLU A 93 8.99 10.05 9.90
C GLU A 93 9.14 8.56 10.26
N THR A 94 10.16 7.90 9.73
CA THR A 94 10.45 6.50 10.07
C THR A 94 11.07 6.40 11.45
N TRP A 95 10.44 5.64 12.34
CA TRP A 95 10.88 5.39 13.71
C TRP A 95 11.75 4.13 13.81
N ASP A 96 12.64 4.08 14.79
CA ASP A 96 13.14 2.79 15.27
C ASP A 96 12.03 2.09 16.06
N ALA A 97 11.83 0.80 15.82
CA ALA A 97 10.81 0.04 16.52
C ALA A 97 11.04 0.00 18.04
N ASN A 98 12.30 0.08 18.50
CA ASN A 98 12.66 0.06 19.92
C ASN A 98 12.33 1.38 20.65
N ASP A 99 12.20 2.48 19.92
CA ASP A 99 11.86 3.80 20.49
C ASP A 99 10.35 3.95 20.73
N LEU A 100 9.54 3.01 20.21
CA LEU A 100 8.10 3.02 20.34
C LEU A 100 7.67 2.42 21.68
N LYS A 101 7.01 3.24 22.50
CA LYS A 101 6.36 2.77 23.72
C LYS A 101 4.96 2.24 23.43
N ASP A 102 4.60 1.14 24.07
CA ASP A 102 3.28 0.51 23.96
C ASP A 102 2.29 0.90 25.10
N ASP A 103 2.62 1.91 25.89
CA ASP A 103 1.86 2.43 27.04
C ASP A 103 0.80 3.48 26.64
N GLY A 104 -0.10 3.14 25.73
CA GLY A 104 -1.12 4.09 25.27
C GLY A 104 -1.99 3.56 24.15
N PRO A 105 -2.54 4.41 23.26
CA PRO A 105 -3.20 3.90 22.07
C PRO A 105 -2.25 3.06 21.21
N VAL A 106 -2.78 2.09 20.46
CA VAL A 106 -2.00 1.39 19.44
C VAL A 106 -1.62 2.41 18.38
N LYS A 107 -0.32 2.53 18.08
CA LYS A 107 0.18 3.48 17.07
C LYS A 107 0.80 2.71 15.91
N LEU A 108 0.28 2.95 14.71
CA LEU A 108 0.94 2.56 13.47
C LEU A 108 1.69 3.79 12.97
N VAL A 109 3.01 3.72 13.01
CA VAL A 109 3.94 4.69 12.43
C VAL A 109 4.85 3.93 11.48
N PRO A 110 5.42 4.59 10.45
CA PRO A 110 6.49 3.98 9.68
C PRO A 110 7.65 3.51 10.59
N THR A 111 8.09 2.26 10.46
CA THR A 111 9.19 1.70 11.27
C THR A 111 10.35 1.23 10.39
N SER A 112 11.58 1.44 10.86
CA SER A 112 12.77 0.96 10.18
C SER A 112 12.81 -0.57 10.17
N THR A 113 13.27 -1.14 9.07
CA THR A 113 13.46 -2.59 8.96
C THR A 113 14.59 -2.90 7.96
N ASN A 114 14.88 -4.18 7.80
CA ASN A 114 15.79 -4.67 6.77
C ASN A 114 15.32 -6.02 6.23
N VAL A 115 15.84 -6.37 5.05
CA VAL A 115 15.61 -7.65 4.40
C VAL A 115 16.89 -8.11 3.73
N GLN A 116 17.11 -9.42 3.69
CA GLN A 116 18.19 -10.02 2.89
C GLN A 116 17.66 -10.34 1.49
N LEU A 117 18.30 -9.80 0.46
CA LEU A 117 17.91 -10.00 -0.94
C LEU A 117 19.12 -10.32 -1.83
N GLY A 118 18.80 -10.88 -3.00
CA GLY A 118 19.77 -11.20 -4.04
C GLY A 118 20.58 -12.47 -3.77
N THR A 119 21.32 -12.91 -4.79
CA THR A 119 22.13 -14.15 -4.75
C THR A 119 23.26 -14.11 -3.72
N GLN A 120 23.64 -12.92 -3.27
CA GLN A 120 24.68 -12.71 -2.26
C GLN A 120 24.12 -12.48 -0.85
N ASN A 121 22.80 -12.60 -0.64
CA ASN A 121 22.12 -12.38 0.64
C ASN A 121 22.54 -11.07 1.33
N ARG A 122 22.65 -9.98 0.55
CA ARG A 122 23.02 -8.68 1.11
C ARG A 122 21.87 -8.14 1.94
N ILE A 123 22.21 -7.48 3.04
CA ILE A 123 21.24 -6.79 3.88
C ILE A 123 20.89 -5.45 3.22
N HIS A 124 19.60 -5.24 2.98
CA HIS A 124 19.06 -4.01 2.46
C HIS A 124 18.16 -3.37 3.51
N HIS A 125 18.37 -2.08 3.79
CA HIS A 125 17.58 -1.32 4.74
C HIS A 125 16.39 -0.66 4.06
N GLY A 126 15.29 -0.55 4.78
CA GLY A 126 14.09 0.15 4.35
C GLY A 126 13.16 0.42 5.52
N ALA A 127 11.87 0.53 5.25
CA ALA A 127 10.89 0.79 6.29
C ALA A 127 9.58 0.06 6.00
N LEU A 128 8.92 -0.43 7.06
CA LEU A 128 7.53 -0.84 7.01
C LEU A 128 6.67 0.41 7.13
N ASP A 129 5.83 0.68 6.14
CA ASP A 129 4.85 1.75 6.24
C ASP A 129 3.59 1.29 7.02
N CYS A 130 2.64 2.20 7.24
CA CYS A 130 1.44 1.89 8.02
C CYS A 130 0.46 0.95 7.31
N VAL A 131 0.41 0.94 5.98
CA VAL A 131 -0.46 0.08 5.16
C VAL A 131 -0.04 -1.38 5.31
N ILE A 132 1.24 -1.71 5.13
CA ILE A 132 1.71 -3.09 5.29
C ILE A 132 1.59 -3.58 6.75
N GLN A 133 1.83 -2.71 7.73
CA GLN A 133 1.62 -3.02 9.15
C GLN A 133 0.13 -3.27 9.46
N ALA A 134 -0.77 -2.41 8.98
CA ALA A 134 -2.21 -2.58 9.14
C ALA A 134 -2.70 -3.85 8.44
N SER A 135 -2.16 -4.17 7.27
CA SER A 135 -2.47 -5.40 6.55
C SER A 135 -2.05 -6.66 7.32
N ALA A 136 -0.88 -6.64 7.95
CA ALA A 136 -0.42 -7.72 8.81
C ALA A 136 -1.31 -7.87 10.06
N LEU A 137 -1.60 -6.77 10.76
CA LEU A 137 -2.54 -6.78 11.90
C LEU A 137 -3.92 -7.28 11.51
N ALA A 138 -4.46 -6.84 10.37
CA ALA A 138 -5.74 -7.28 9.87
C ALA A 138 -5.78 -8.80 9.66
N ALA A 139 -4.70 -9.39 9.12
CA ALA A 139 -4.56 -10.83 8.96
C ALA A 139 -4.43 -11.57 10.31
N CYS A 140 -3.82 -10.96 11.33
CA CYS A 140 -3.78 -11.54 12.69
C CYS A 140 -5.16 -11.52 13.37
N ILE A 141 -5.89 -10.40 13.24
CA ILE A 141 -7.20 -10.19 13.86
C ILE A 141 -8.27 -11.05 13.20
N ALA A 142 -8.26 -11.13 11.87
CA ALA A 142 -9.23 -11.87 11.07
C ALA A 142 -8.54 -12.78 10.03
N PRO A 143 -7.87 -13.87 10.44
CA PRO A 143 -7.06 -14.71 9.56
C PRO A 143 -7.87 -15.39 8.43
N ASN A 144 -9.16 -15.63 8.67
CA ASN A 144 -10.10 -16.17 7.69
C ASN A 144 -11.08 -15.11 7.15
N GLY A 145 -10.80 -13.83 7.39
CA GLY A 145 -11.63 -12.72 6.96
C GLY A 145 -11.73 -12.64 5.43
N ARG A 146 -12.96 -12.58 4.91
CA ARG A 146 -13.22 -12.47 3.47
C ARG A 146 -12.74 -11.13 2.91
N ARG A 147 -13.03 -10.02 3.60
CA ARG A 147 -12.64 -8.66 3.19
C ARG A 147 -11.14 -8.48 3.33
N VAL A 148 -10.57 -8.95 4.44
CA VAL A 148 -9.10 -8.91 4.65
C VAL A 148 -8.38 -9.64 3.52
N ARG A 149 -8.88 -10.81 3.11
CA ARG A 149 -8.33 -11.56 1.97
C ARG A 149 -8.51 -10.85 0.63
N GLN A 150 -9.66 -10.25 0.40
CA GLN A 150 -9.93 -9.50 -0.82
C GLN A 150 -9.01 -8.27 -0.97
N MET A 151 -8.66 -7.63 0.15
CA MET A 151 -7.83 -6.41 0.17
C MET A 151 -6.32 -6.70 0.24
N ARG A 152 -5.93 -7.95 0.50
CA ARG A 152 -4.53 -8.42 0.54
C ARG A 152 -3.64 -7.99 -0.65
N PRO A 153 -4.11 -7.92 -1.90
CA PRO A 153 -3.30 -7.46 -3.02
C PRO A 153 -2.68 -6.06 -2.84
N PHE A 154 -3.32 -5.20 -2.04
CA PHE A 154 -2.97 -3.79 -1.90
C PHE A 154 -1.97 -3.53 -0.76
N SER A 155 -1.46 -4.57 -0.09
CA SER A 155 -0.60 -4.43 1.09
C SER A 155 0.70 -3.65 0.84
N SER A 156 1.22 -3.65 -0.39
CA SER A 156 2.44 -2.92 -0.78
C SER A 156 2.20 -1.47 -1.19
N LEU A 157 0.95 -1.01 -1.31
CA LEU A 157 0.66 0.31 -1.88
C LEU A 157 1.20 1.47 -1.04
N GLY A 158 1.28 1.30 0.28
CA GLY A 158 1.92 2.30 1.14
C GLY A 158 3.39 2.47 0.76
N LEU A 159 4.15 1.38 0.69
CA LEU A 159 5.55 1.36 0.21
C LEU A 159 5.69 1.97 -1.20
N TRP A 160 4.75 1.66 -2.10
CA TRP A 160 4.71 2.24 -3.46
C TRP A 160 4.62 3.78 -3.45
N MET A 161 3.83 4.35 -2.55
CA MET A 161 3.62 5.80 -2.47
C MET A 161 4.77 6.54 -1.77
N ARG A 162 5.68 5.83 -1.09
CA ARG A 162 6.82 6.46 -0.41
C ARG A 162 7.85 6.99 -1.41
N ALA A 163 8.59 7.98 -0.94
CA ALA A 163 9.65 8.64 -1.70
C ALA A 163 10.92 7.78 -1.89
N SER A 164 11.01 6.59 -1.29
CA SER A 164 12.14 5.67 -1.48
C SER A 164 12.33 5.34 -2.96
N LEU A 165 11.23 4.98 -3.63
CA LEU A 165 11.18 4.68 -5.06
C LEU A 165 11.52 5.88 -5.96
N ASP A 166 11.51 7.11 -5.45
CA ASP A 166 11.87 8.30 -6.22
C ASP A 166 13.38 8.44 -6.41
N ARG A 167 14.19 7.70 -5.63
CA ARG A 167 15.65 7.80 -5.66
C ARG A 167 16.32 6.46 -5.95
N THR A 168 15.82 5.39 -5.35
CA THR A 168 16.41 4.05 -5.45
C THR A 168 15.32 2.99 -5.46
N ILE A 169 15.68 1.74 -5.73
CA ILE A 169 14.77 0.60 -5.51
C ILE A 169 14.38 0.56 -4.02
N ASP A 170 13.12 0.24 -3.72
CA ASP A 170 12.66 -0.05 -2.36
C ASP A 170 12.71 -1.56 -2.11
N PRO A 171 13.68 -2.06 -1.33
CA PRO A 171 13.85 -3.50 -1.09
C PRO A 171 12.68 -4.12 -0.34
N ILE A 172 11.96 -3.34 0.49
CA ILE A 172 10.81 -3.83 1.24
C ILE A 172 9.61 -3.94 0.31
N HIS A 173 9.40 -2.96 -0.58
CA HIS A 173 8.37 -3.05 -1.62
C HIS A 173 8.56 -4.32 -2.45
N THR A 174 9.78 -4.53 -2.98
CA THR A 174 10.12 -5.73 -3.76
C THR A 174 9.87 -7.02 -2.98
N ALA A 175 10.29 -7.08 -1.72
CA ALA A 175 10.09 -8.27 -0.89
C ALA A 175 8.60 -8.57 -0.62
N VAL A 176 7.78 -7.54 -0.39
CA VAL A 176 6.32 -7.70 -0.22
C VAL A 176 5.69 -8.18 -1.52
N VAL A 177 6.02 -7.57 -2.67
CA VAL A 177 5.51 -7.99 -3.99
C VAL A 177 5.84 -9.45 -4.27
N MET A 178 7.08 -9.88 -4.01
CA MET A 178 7.48 -11.28 -4.17
C MET A 178 6.68 -12.20 -3.25
N HIS A 179 6.51 -11.84 -1.98
CA HIS A 179 5.68 -12.60 -1.04
C HIS A 179 4.24 -12.75 -1.53
N LEU A 180 3.59 -11.64 -1.91
CA LEU A 180 2.21 -11.62 -2.42
C LEU A 180 2.05 -12.46 -3.69
N LYS A 181 3.05 -12.43 -4.57
CA LYS A 181 3.09 -13.26 -5.79
C LYS A 181 3.21 -14.74 -5.46
N GLU A 182 4.14 -15.12 -4.58
CA GLU A 182 4.38 -16.51 -4.21
C GLU A 182 3.22 -17.16 -3.45
N GLU A 183 2.46 -16.37 -2.68
CA GLU A 183 1.24 -16.85 -2.02
C GLU A 183 0.00 -16.85 -2.94
N GLY A 184 0.11 -16.29 -4.15
CA GLY A 184 -0.96 -16.22 -5.14
C GLY A 184 -1.97 -15.08 -4.94
N SER A 185 -1.67 -14.09 -4.10
CA SER A 185 -2.53 -12.91 -3.90
C SER A 185 -2.50 -11.94 -5.08
N ILE A 186 -1.39 -11.91 -5.82
CA ILE A 186 -1.23 -11.11 -7.04
C ILE A 186 -0.54 -11.91 -8.14
N ARG A 187 -0.74 -11.48 -9.38
CA ARG A 187 0.14 -11.79 -10.51
C ARG A 187 1.02 -10.56 -10.76
N VAL A 188 2.29 -10.80 -11.06
CA VAL A 188 3.23 -9.75 -11.47
C VAL A 188 3.49 -9.92 -12.96
N VAL A 189 3.13 -8.91 -13.75
CA VAL A 189 3.20 -8.93 -15.21
C VAL A 189 3.88 -7.67 -15.75
N SER A 190 4.28 -7.71 -17.01
CA SER A 190 4.79 -6.52 -17.70
C SER A 190 3.65 -5.57 -18.14
N LEU A 191 3.96 -4.30 -18.38
CA LEU A 191 2.97 -3.29 -18.79
C LEU A 191 2.07 -3.72 -19.97
N PRO A 192 2.58 -4.37 -21.05
CA PRO A 192 1.74 -4.81 -22.17
C PRO A 192 0.73 -5.89 -21.81
N GLU A 193 0.85 -6.57 -20.67
CA GLU A 193 -0.12 -7.59 -20.21
C GLU A 193 -1.27 -6.98 -19.42
N VAL A 194 -1.13 -5.74 -18.96
CA VAL A 194 -2.22 -5.00 -18.32
C VAL A 194 -3.17 -4.52 -19.42
N LYS A 195 -4.46 -4.87 -19.33
CA LYS A 195 -5.44 -4.51 -20.37
C LYS A 195 -5.81 -3.03 -20.33
N GLN A 196 -5.93 -2.47 -19.13
CA GLN A 196 -6.38 -1.10 -18.89
C GLN A 196 -5.44 -0.35 -17.93
N PRO A 197 -4.15 -0.16 -18.26
CA PRO A 197 -3.27 0.69 -17.45
C PRO A 197 -3.71 2.15 -17.57
N GLU A 198 -3.58 2.90 -16.49
CA GLU A 198 -3.90 4.33 -16.45
C GLU A 198 -2.89 5.12 -17.30
N PRO A 199 -3.33 5.79 -18.39
CA PRO A 199 -2.41 6.36 -19.39
C PRO A 199 -1.49 7.46 -18.86
N ASP A 200 -2.00 8.33 -17.98
CA ASP A 200 -1.27 9.49 -17.46
C ASP A 200 -0.23 9.13 -16.40
N MET A 201 -0.20 7.87 -15.96
CA MET A 201 0.68 7.41 -14.90
C MET A 201 2.14 7.28 -15.38
N ILE A 202 2.40 7.13 -16.69
CA ILE A 202 3.75 7.13 -17.27
C ILE A 202 3.86 8.27 -18.29
N PRO A 203 4.35 9.45 -17.88
CA PRO A 203 4.56 10.58 -18.79
C PRO A 203 5.50 10.21 -19.96
N GLY A 204 5.16 10.71 -21.15
CA GLY A 204 5.89 10.42 -22.39
C GLY A 204 5.61 9.05 -23.02
N LEU A 205 4.84 8.18 -22.37
CA LEU A 205 4.51 6.86 -22.93
C LEU A 205 3.53 6.97 -24.10
N ALA A 206 3.93 6.45 -25.26
CA ALA A 206 3.07 6.46 -26.43
C ALA A 206 1.98 5.38 -26.36
N GLU A 207 0.76 5.74 -25.93
CA GLU A 207 -0.39 4.83 -25.83
C GLU A 207 -0.62 3.99 -27.09
N ARG A 208 -0.51 4.62 -28.27
CA ARG A 208 -0.71 3.92 -29.55
C ARG A 208 0.30 2.79 -29.75
N ARG A 209 1.54 2.97 -29.28
CA ARG A 209 2.57 1.94 -29.32
C ARG A 209 2.28 0.84 -28.31
N LEU A 210 1.89 1.20 -27.08
CA LEU A 210 1.48 0.22 -26.06
C LEU A 210 0.31 -0.65 -26.56
N LYS A 211 -0.74 -0.05 -27.14
CA LYS A 211 -1.90 -0.78 -27.71
C LYS A 211 -1.50 -1.74 -28.82
N LYS A 212 -0.50 -1.40 -29.64
CA LYS A 212 0.05 -2.32 -30.65
C LYS A 212 0.84 -3.45 -30.00
N LEU A 213 1.68 -3.13 -29.02
CA LEU A 213 2.51 -4.09 -28.31
C LEU A 213 1.64 -5.12 -27.56
N HIS A 214 0.58 -4.68 -26.87
CA HIS A 214 -0.40 -5.55 -26.23
C HIS A 214 -0.94 -6.65 -27.16
N ARG A 215 -1.25 -6.30 -28.42
CA ARG A 215 -1.78 -7.26 -29.42
C ARG A 215 -0.73 -8.28 -29.89
N ALA A 216 0.53 -7.87 -29.95
CA ALA A 216 1.62 -8.72 -30.42
C ALA A 216 2.28 -9.54 -29.30
N TRP A 217 2.08 -9.14 -28.04
CA TRP A 217 2.82 -9.63 -26.86
C TRP A 217 2.83 -11.15 -26.70
N ALA A 218 1.68 -11.79 -26.90
CA ALA A 218 1.53 -13.23 -26.76
C ALA A 218 2.36 -14.04 -27.77
N GLY A 219 2.68 -13.47 -28.93
CA GLY A 219 3.47 -14.11 -29.98
C GLY A 219 4.98 -13.85 -29.89
N MET A 220 5.41 -12.97 -28.98
CA MET A 220 6.82 -12.59 -28.85
C MET A 220 7.59 -13.50 -27.89
N ASP A 221 8.85 -13.77 -28.22
CA ASP A 221 9.80 -14.42 -27.31
C ASP A 221 10.40 -13.45 -26.27
N VAL A 222 11.32 -13.94 -25.43
CA VAL A 222 11.92 -13.15 -24.34
C VAL A 222 12.79 -12.00 -24.86
N GLU A 223 13.52 -12.22 -25.95
CA GLU A 223 14.43 -11.22 -26.52
C GLU A 223 13.61 -10.11 -27.21
N GLU A 224 12.61 -10.50 -28.00
CA GLU A 224 11.66 -9.59 -28.64
C GLU A 224 10.91 -8.73 -27.62
N ARG A 225 10.43 -9.34 -26.52
CA ARG A 225 9.76 -8.62 -25.42
C ARG A 225 10.68 -7.60 -24.76
N THR A 226 11.93 -7.98 -24.52
CA THR A 226 12.93 -7.10 -23.89
C THR A 226 13.23 -5.89 -24.76
N GLN A 227 13.45 -6.13 -26.05
CA GLN A 227 13.71 -5.07 -27.03
C GLN A 227 12.49 -4.15 -27.18
N ALA A 228 11.30 -4.72 -27.32
CA ALA A 228 10.06 -3.96 -27.51
C ALA A 228 9.73 -3.06 -26.31
N LEU A 229 9.96 -3.53 -25.08
CA LEU A 229 9.80 -2.70 -23.88
C LEU A 229 10.83 -1.58 -23.81
N SER A 230 12.09 -1.87 -24.13
CA SER A 230 13.16 -0.86 -24.14
C SER A 230 12.85 0.27 -25.13
N GLU A 231 12.36 -0.06 -26.33
CA GLU A 231 11.95 0.92 -27.33
C GLU A 231 10.69 1.70 -26.95
N LEU A 232 9.74 1.05 -26.26
CA LEU A 232 8.52 1.68 -25.78
C LEU A 232 8.83 2.76 -24.74
N VAL A 233 9.79 2.49 -23.86
CA VAL A 233 10.09 3.30 -22.67
C VAL A 233 11.10 4.40 -22.94
N LEU A 234 11.93 4.27 -23.98
CA LEU A 234 12.96 5.26 -24.34
C LEU A 234 12.47 6.73 -24.31
N PRO A 235 11.28 7.09 -24.82
CA PRO A 235 10.78 8.47 -24.73
C PRO A 235 10.50 8.94 -23.31
N CYS A 236 10.14 8.02 -22.40
CA CYS A 236 9.81 8.31 -21.00
C CYS A 236 11.04 8.70 -20.17
N LEU A 237 12.25 8.39 -20.65
CA LEU A 237 13.51 8.73 -19.97
C LEU A 237 13.92 10.20 -20.15
N VAL A 238 13.23 10.94 -21.03
CA VAL A 238 13.58 12.33 -21.38
C VAL A 238 12.94 13.33 -20.41
N GLU A 239 11.78 13.00 -19.82
CA GLU A 239 11.06 13.86 -18.88
C GLU A 239 11.19 13.33 -17.44
N PRO A 240 11.80 14.07 -16.50
CA PRO A 240 12.19 13.56 -15.18
C PRO A 240 11.05 13.53 -14.16
N THR A 241 9.78 13.46 -14.59
CA THR A 241 8.64 13.42 -13.65
C THR A 241 8.52 12.10 -12.90
N LEU A 242 9.06 11.01 -13.46
CA LEU A 242 9.21 9.72 -12.79
C LEU A 242 10.70 9.41 -12.60
N SER A 243 11.04 8.87 -11.44
CA SER A 243 12.37 8.31 -11.22
C SER A 243 12.56 7.03 -12.04
N THR A 244 13.82 6.71 -12.39
CA THR A 244 14.15 5.46 -13.09
C THR A 244 13.65 4.21 -12.34
N PRO A 245 13.84 4.07 -11.01
CA PRO A 245 13.32 2.90 -10.28
C PRO A 245 11.79 2.77 -10.34
N ARG A 246 11.07 3.90 -10.22
CA ARG A 246 9.60 3.89 -10.31
C ARG A 246 9.16 3.51 -11.72
N LEU A 247 9.82 4.03 -12.75
CA LEU A 247 9.57 3.64 -14.13
C LEU A 247 9.80 2.14 -14.35
N GLU A 248 10.91 1.57 -13.85
CA GLU A 248 11.18 0.14 -13.96
C GLU A 248 10.06 -0.71 -13.33
N GLU A 249 9.59 -0.38 -12.13
CA GLU A 249 8.46 -1.06 -11.50
C GLU A 249 7.17 -0.98 -12.35
N LEU A 250 6.89 0.18 -12.97
CA LEU A 250 5.72 0.39 -13.83
C LEU A 250 5.82 -0.33 -15.19
N ILE A 251 7.02 -0.71 -15.63
CA ILE A 251 7.21 -1.39 -16.90
C ILE A 251 7.23 -2.91 -16.70
N TRP A 252 7.90 -3.38 -15.66
CA TRP A 252 8.21 -4.80 -15.47
C TRP A 252 7.39 -5.48 -14.38
N HIS A 253 6.92 -4.74 -13.37
CA HIS A 253 6.41 -5.32 -12.12
C HIS A 253 4.98 -4.89 -11.81
N ARG A 254 4.07 -5.00 -12.78
CA ARG A 254 2.66 -4.63 -12.61
C ARG A 254 1.90 -5.67 -11.82
N MET A 255 1.31 -5.24 -10.71
CA MET A 255 0.53 -6.10 -9.83
C MET A 255 -0.94 -6.16 -10.27
N LEU A 256 -1.39 -7.34 -10.70
CA LEU A 256 -2.80 -7.62 -10.96
C LEU A 256 -3.37 -8.50 -9.85
N SER A 257 -4.56 -8.16 -9.36
CA SER A 257 -5.32 -9.04 -8.48
C SER A 257 -6.28 -9.90 -9.30
N GLY A 258 -6.26 -11.21 -9.10
CA GLY A 258 -7.16 -12.13 -9.82
C GLY A 258 -7.10 -11.92 -11.34
N ASP A 259 -8.27 -11.75 -11.95
CA ASP A 259 -8.46 -11.51 -13.39
C ASP A 259 -8.80 -10.05 -13.73
N GLU A 260 -8.54 -9.11 -12.80
CA GLU A 260 -8.77 -7.69 -13.03
C GLU A 260 -7.98 -7.17 -14.24
N ASP A 261 -8.59 -6.20 -14.94
CA ASP A 261 -8.01 -5.60 -16.17
C ASP A 261 -7.08 -4.42 -15.86
N VAL A 262 -7.20 -3.84 -14.67
CA VAL A 262 -6.46 -2.68 -14.18
C VAL A 262 -5.55 -3.11 -13.03
N ASP A 263 -4.26 -2.81 -13.15
CA ASP A 263 -3.30 -3.08 -12.08
C ASP A 263 -3.44 -2.13 -10.89
N ILE A 264 -2.93 -2.58 -9.75
CA ILE A 264 -3.09 -1.92 -8.45
C ILE A 264 -2.46 -0.51 -8.43
N ALA A 265 -1.34 -0.29 -9.12
CA ALA A 265 -0.69 1.01 -9.16
C ALA A 265 -1.51 2.01 -10.00
N SER A 266 -2.11 1.55 -11.12
CA SER A 266 -3.05 2.37 -11.88
C SER A 266 -4.33 2.69 -11.11
N GLN A 267 -4.87 1.74 -10.33
CA GLN A 267 -6.00 2.03 -9.45
C GLN A 267 -5.66 3.11 -8.40
N ALA A 268 -4.48 3.01 -7.78
CA ALA A 268 -4.01 4.00 -6.81
C ALA A 268 -3.80 5.38 -7.46
N PHE A 269 -3.19 5.44 -8.64
CA PHE A 269 -3.00 6.69 -9.37
C PHE A 269 -4.34 7.34 -9.75
N ALA A 270 -5.29 6.56 -10.26
CA ALA A 270 -6.62 7.05 -10.61
C ALA A 270 -7.33 7.63 -9.38
N ALA A 271 -7.28 6.93 -8.23
CA ALA A 271 -7.82 7.44 -6.97
C ALA A 271 -7.17 8.78 -6.58
N GLN A 272 -5.83 8.88 -6.61
CA GLN A 272 -5.10 10.11 -6.30
C GLN A 272 -5.45 11.27 -7.24
N ARG A 273 -5.64 11.03 -8.54
CA ARG A 273 -5.99 12.08 -9.51
C ARG A 273 -7.35 12.72 -9.21
N THR A 274 -8.27 11.94 -8.65
CA THR A 274 -9.61 12.41 -8.27
C THR A 274 -9.70 12.92 -6.83
N TRP A 275 -8.57 12.96 -6.10
CA TRP A 275 -8.56 13.36 -4.69
C TRP A 275 -8.99 14.83 -4.55
N PRO A 276 -10.00 15.15 -3.72
CA PRO A 276 -10.46 16.52 -3.56
C PRO A 276 -9.42 17.45 -2.93
N LYS A 277 -9.53 18.75 -3.24
CA LYS A 277 -8.61 19.79 -2.72
C LYS A 277 -9.13 20.50 -1.46
N THR A 278 -10.38 20.30 -1.09
CA THR A 278 -10.97 20.92 0.11
C THR A 278 -11.06 19.87 1.21
N LEU A 279 -10.86 20.27 2.47
CA LEU A 279 -10.83 19.33 3.59
C LEU A 279 -12.16 18.57 3.77
N SER A 280 -13.30 19.24 3.59
CA SER A 280 -14.62 18.59 3.74
C SER A 280 -14.83 17.51 2.69
N ASP A 281 -14.51 17.82 1.44
CA ASP A 281 -14.73 16.92 0.33
C ASP A 281 -13.72 15.78 0.37
N GLU A 282 -12.48 16.05 0.78
CA GLU A 282 -11.43 15.05 0.97
C GLU A 282 -11.85 13.99 1.99
N ARG A 283 -12.33 14.41 3.18
CA ARG A 283 -12.81 13.46 4.20
C ARG A 283 -13.99 12.63 3.72
N LEU A 284 -14.94 13.24 3.00
CA LEU A 284 -16.09 12.54 2.45
C LEU A 284 -15.66 11.54 1.37
N HIS A 285 -14.75 11.94 0.47
CA HIS A 285 -14.18 11.09 -0.56
C HIS A 285 -13.42 9.91 0.05
N ALA A 286 -12.54 10.17 1.03
CA ALA A 286 -11.81 9.16 1.77
C ALA A 286 -12.73 8.12 2.42
N SER A 287 -13.82 8.57 3.09
CA SER A 287 -14.80 7.64 3.66
C SER A 287 -15.49 6.79 2.60
N LYS A 288 -15.90 7.40 1.47
CA LYS A 288 -16.54 6.68 0.36
C LYS A 288 -15.59 5.65 -0.28
N LEU A 289 -14.31 6.01 -0.43
CA LEU A 289 -13.31 5.10 -0.98
C LEU A 289 -13.09 3.88 -0.08
N ILE A 290 -13.02 4.08 1.24
CA ILE A 290 -12.93 2.96 2.20
C ILE A 290 -14.13 2.02 2.04
N ASP A 291 -15.34 2.57 2.04
CA ASP A 291 -16.57 1.77 1.93
C ASP A 291 -16.62 0.99 0.61
N HIS A 292 -16.27 1.65 -0.50
CA HIS A 292 -16.19 1.02 -1.82
C HIS A 292 -15.14 -0.08 -1.87
N TRP A 293 -13.93 0.19 -1.37
CA TRP A 293 -12.82 -0.75 -1.42
C TRP A 293 -13.09 -1.99 -0.57
N ILE A 294 -13.67 -1.83 0.63
CA ILE A 294 -14.08 -2.94 1.49
C ILE A 294 -15.17 -3.80 0.84
N GLN A 295 -16.09 -3.19 0.08
CA GLN A 295 -17.19 -3.90 -0.57
C GLN A 295 -16.76 -4.61 -1.86
N ASN A 296 -15.95 -3.93 -2.68
CA ASN A 296 -15.69 -4.32 -4.06
C ASN A 296 -14.28 -4.88 -4.28
N GLY A 297 -13.32 -4.58 -3.39
CA GLY A 297 -11.95 -5.06 -3.51
C GLY A 297 -11.09 -4.32 -4.53
N ASN A 298 -11.51 -3.13 -4.99
CA ASN A 298 -10.73 -2.25 -5.87
C ASN A 298 -10.86 -0.78 -5.44
N LEU A 299 -10.00 0.09 -5.97
CA LEU A 299 -9.97 1.53 -5.62
C LEU A 299 -10.64 2.44 -6.67
N LEU A 300 -11.33 1.86 -7.65
CA LEU A 300 -11.95 2.60 -8.77
C LEU A 300 -13.37 3.03 -8.38
N LEU A 301 -13.49 4.22 -7.80
CA LEU A 301 -14.76 4.88 -7.45
C LEU A 301 -15.56 5.38 -8.66
#